data_AF-A0A9P7JX69-F1
#
_entry.id   AF-A0A9P7JX69-F1
#
_cell.length_a   1.000
_cell.length_b   1.000
_cell.length_c   1.000
_cell.angle_alpha   90.00
_cell.angle_beta   90.00
_cell.angle_gamma   90.00
#
_symmetry.space_group_name_H-M   'P 1'
#
loop_
_entity.id
_entity.type
_entity.pdbx_description
1 polymer ?
#
loop_
_entity_poly.entity_id
_entity_poly.type
_entity_poly.pdbx_seq_one_letter_code
_entity_poly.pdbx_strand_id
1 'polypeptide(L)'
;SSYALHKLDKGEFVELWYFTNDGLDEASVKKTIDDDAMVLSTLADGSTAWISSASTRRARSIINDENLLFEEFCQACPRFLTAIEEAGWPQDRIRMTALFWRNLQVHSYRSLRDPLAQKTLLVYQAEQRKRWHVAAKSSIGPYDISVVNEKVLEDMRSRV
;
A
#
# COMPACT_ATOMS: atom_id res chain seq x y z
N SER A 1 7.46 3.92 -6.77
CA SER A 1 8.46 2.89 -7.14
C SER A 1 8.17 2.36 -8.54
N SER A 2 9.16 2.12 -9.41
CA SER A 2 8.94 1.55 -10.75
C SER A 2 8.28 0.17 -10.71
N TYR A 3 8.58 -0.63 -9.68
CA TYR A 3 7.92 -1.92 -9.45
C TYR A 3 6.40 -1.78 -9.27
N ALA A 4 5.98 -0.82 -8.43
CA ALA A 4 4.57 -0.58 -8.14
C ALA A 4 3.82 -0.15 -9.40
N LEU A 5 4.39 0.79 -10.17
CA LEU A 5 3.79 1.26 -11.42
C LEU A 5 3.61 0.13 -12.44
N HIS A 6 4.65 -0.68 -12.66
CA HIS A 6 4.56 -1.81 -13.58
C HIS A 6 3.51 -2.86 -13.16
N LYS A 7 3.26 -3.04 -11.86
CA LYS A 7 2.15 -3.89 -11.38
C LYS A 7 0.79 -3.25 -11.62
N LEU A 8 0.67 -1.93 -11.44
CA LEU A 8 -0.56 -1.21 -11.76
C LEU A 8 -0.89 -1.28 -13.25
N ASP A 9 0.10 -1.17 -14.15
CA ASP A 9 -0.09 -1.32 -15.59
C ASP A 9 -0.69 -2.69 -15.97
N LYS A 10 -0.41 -3.72 -15.16
CA LYS A 10 -0.96 -5.08 -15.32
C LYS A 10 -2.26 -5.32 -14.57
N GLY A 11 -2.81 -4.30 -13.88
CA GLY A 11 -3.99 -4.45 -13.03
C GLY A 11 -3.77 -5.36 -11.81
N GLU A 12 -2.52 -5.54 -11.38
CA GLU A 12 -2.18 -6.42 -10.26
C GLU A 12 -2.36 -5.73 -8.91
N PHE A 13 -2.47 -6.55 -7.85
CA PHE A 13 -2.47 -6.04 -6.49
C PHE A 13 -1.13 -5.38 -6.16
N VAL A 14 -1.19 -4.18 -5.59
CA VAL A 14 -0.03 -3.43 -5.10
C VAL A 14 -0.33 -2.91 -3.70
N GLU A 15 0.63 -3.11 -2.80
CA GLU A 15 0.64 -2.64 -1.43
C GLU A 15 0.56 -1.12 -1.38
N LEU A 16 -0.27 -0.57 -0.50
CA LEU A 16 -0.42 0.87 -0.32
C LEU A 16 0.85 1.54 0.22
N TRP A 17 1.73 0.78 0.87
CA TRP A 17 3.00 1.28 1.37
C TRP A 17 3.83 2.00 0.30
N TYR A 18 3.78 1.57 -0.97
CA TYR A 18 4.48 2.27 -2.06
C TYR A 18 4.01 3.71 -2.33
N PHE A 19 2.86 4.09 -1.77
CA PHE A 19 2.21 5.39 -1.93
C PHE A 19 2.23 6.21 -0.62
N THR A 20 2.82 5.69 0.47
CA THR A 20 3.07 6.46 1.70
C THR A 20 4.29 7.35 1.53
N ASN A 21 4.52 8.29 2.46
CA ASN A 21 5.72 9.13 2.42
C ASN A 21 7.00 8.27 2.47
N ASP A 22 7.04 7.26 3.35
CA ASP A 22 8.18 6.35 3.45
C ASP A 22 8.44 5.58 2.14
N GLY A 23 7.39 5.10 1.47
CA GLY A 23 7.53 4.41 0.19
C GLY A 23 7.99 5.33 -0.95
N LEU A 24 7.57 6.61 -0.92
CA LEU A 24 8.02 7.62 -1.88
C LEU A 24 9.47 8.03 -1.64
N ASP A 25 9.87 8.23 -0.38
CA ASP A 25 11.25 8.55 0.00
C ASP A 25 12.19 7.43 -0.43
N GLU A 26 11.81 6.16 -0.20
CA GLU A 26 12.60 5.04 -0.68
C GLU A 26 12.71 5.03 -2.22
N ALA A 27 11.61 5.28 -2.92
CA ALA A 27 11.61 5.31 -4.38
C ALA A 27 12.47 6.48 -4.93
N SER A 28 12.52 7.62 -4.23
CA SER A 28 13.34 8.77 -4.58
C SER A 28 14.83 8.47 -4.40
N VAL A 29 15.21 7.87 -3.26
CA VAL A 29 16.60 7.46 -3.00
C VAL A 29 17.08 6.46 -4.05
N LYS A 30 16.23 5.50 -4.45
CA LYS A 30 16.55 4.52 -5.50
C LYS A 30 16.76 5.15 -6.88
N LYS A 31 16.15 6.30 -7.18
CA LYS A 31 16.37 7.00 -8.47
C LYS A 31 17.68 7.79 -8.51
N THR A 32 18.14 8.28 -7.37
CA THR A 32 19.29 9.20 -7.28
C THR A 32 20.63 8.46 -7.20
N ILE A 33 20.62 7.20 -6.76
CA ILE A 33 21.83 6.41 -6.56
C ILE A 33 21.96 5.38 -7.67
N ASP A 34 23.01 5.52 -8.48
CA ASP A 34 23.42 4.48 -9.43
C ASP A 34 23.90 3.23 -8.68
N ASP A 35 23.39 2.06 -9.06
CA ASP A 35 23.71 0.76 -8.45
C ASP A 35 25.21 0.41 -8.62
N ASP A 36 25.84 0.96 -9.65
CA ASP A 36 27.26 0.79 -9.94
C ASP A 36 28.16 1.82 -9.22
N ALA A 37 27.57 2.79 -8.50
CA ALA A 37 28.35 3.75 -7.73
C ALA A 37 29.00 3.10 -6.49
N MET A 38 30.25 3.48 -6.21
CA MET A 38 30.97 3.04 -5.01
C MET A 38 30.93 4.12 -3.93
N VAL A 39 30.68 3.73 -2.69
CA VAL A 39 30.64 4.62 -1.52
C VAL A 39 31.69 4.17 -0.51
N LEU A 40 32.44 5.12 0.05
CA LEU A 40 33.40 4.85 1.11
C LEU A 40 32.63 4.65 2.42
N SER A 41 32.77 3.47 3.05
CA SER A 41 32.08 3.10 4.29
C SER A 41 33.07 2.65 5.35
N THR A 42 32.75 2.95 6.61
CA THR A 42 33.54 2.52 7.77
C THR A 42 33.00 1.17 8.27
N LEU A 43 33.86 0.16 8.29
CA LEU A 43 33.55 -1.18 8.75
C LEU A 43 33.58 -1.25 10.29
N ALA A 44 33.07 -2.37 10.84
CA ALA A 44 32.98 -2.57 12.29
C ALA A 44 34.35 -2.59 13.00
N ASP A 45 35.43 -2.86 12.28
CA ASP A 45 36.81 -2.84 12.78
C ASP A 45 37.46 -1.45 12.71
N GLY A 46 36.72 -0.42 12.26
CA GLY A 46 37.20 0.95 12.11
C GLY A 46 37.97 1.22 10.81
N SER A 47 38.17 0.21 9.96
CA SER A 47 38.75 0.40 8.63
C SER A 47 37.74 1.00 7.65
N THR A 48 38.22 1.67 6.60
CA THR A 48 37.37 2.19 5.52
C THR A 48 37.51 1.34 4.27
N ALA A 49 36.38 1.00 3.66
CA ALA A 49 36.31 0.23 2.43
C ALA A 49 35.37 0.89 1.42
N TRP A 50 35.72 0.81 0.14
CA TRP A 50 34.80 1.13 -0.94
C TRP A 50 33.84 -0.05 -1.10
N ILE A 51 32.57 0.20 -0.82
CA ILE A 51 31.51 -0.79 -0.99
C ILE A 51 30.51 -0.27 -2.02
N SER A 52 29.83 -1.17 -2.72
CA SER A 52 28.79 -0.76 -3.66
C SER A 52 27.71 0.04 -2.91
N SER A 53 27.23 1.12 -3.52
CA SER A 53 26.11 1.91 -3.02
C SER A 53 24.87 1.03 -2.76
N ALA A 54 24.71 -0.07 -3.48
CA ALA A 54 23.64 -1.04 -3.27
C ALA A 54 23.79 -1.79 -1.93
N SER A 55 25.02 -2.02 -1.47
CA SER A 55 25.31 -2.79 -0.25
C SER A 55 25.14 -1.99 1.05
N THR A 56 25.08 -0.66 0.99
CA THR A 56 24.72 0.20 2.13
C THR A 56 23.20 0.31 2.33
N ARG A 57 22.40 -0.22 1.39
CA ARG A 57 20.94 -0.13 1.46
C ARG A 57 20.44 -1.01 2.60
N ARG A 58 19.86 -0.37 3.62
CA ARG A 58 18.88 -1.07 4.48
C ARG A 58 17.65 -1.35 3.62
N ALA A 59 17.36 -2.61 3.35
CA ALA A 59 16.07 -3.01 2.82
C ALA A 59 15.02 -2.62 3.86
N ARG A 60 14.26 -1.54 3.65
CA ARG A 60 13.06 -1.31 4.44
C ARG A 60 12.05 -2.36 3.98
N SER A 61 11.47 -3.07 4.95
CA SER A 61 10.42 -4.02 4.64
C SER A 61 9.19 -3.27 4.15
N ILE A 62 8.63 -3.71 3.03
CA ILE A 62 7.29 -3.27 2.60
C ILE A 62 6.32 -3.59 3.73
N ILE A 63 5.48 -2.62 4.11
CA ILE A 63 4.47 -2.80 5.14
C ILE A 63 3.18 -3.28 4.46
N ASN A 64 2.61 -4.39 4.95
CA ASN A 64 1.32 -4.86 4.46
C ASN A 64 0.22 -3.84 4.79
N ASP A 65 -0.77 -3.71 3.90
CA ASP A 65 -1.91 -2.79 4.05
C ASP A 65 -2.57 -2.85 5.44
N GLU A 66 -2.76 -4.06 5.99
CA GLU A 66 -3.38 -4.25 7.30
C GLU A 66 -2.55 -3.65 8.46
N ASN A 67 -1.25 -3.43 8.26
CA ASN A 67 -0.29 -2.97 9.26
C ASN A 67 0.13 -1.51 9.10
N LEU A 68 -0.42 -0.80 8.12
CA LEU A 68 -0.21 0.65 7.98
C LEU A 68 -0.79 1.39 9.19
N LEU A 69 -0.26 2.58 9.47
CA LEU A 69 -0.98 3.54 10.30
C LEU A 69 -2.18 4.07 9.50
N PHE A 70 -3.28 4.37 10.20
CA PHE A 70 -4.48 4.86 9.53
C PHE A 70 -4.21 6.17 8.76
N GLU A 71 -3.32 7.02 9.28
CA GLU A 71 -2.93 8.26 8.62
C GLU A 71 -2.12 8.00 7.33
N GLU A 72 -1.20 7.03 7.34
CA GLU A 72 -0.48 6.61 6.14
C GLU A 72 -1.44 6.05 5.08
N PHE A 73 -2.44 5.30 5.51
CA PHE A 73 -3.53 4.85 4.65
C PHE A 73 -4.27 6.03 4.00
N CYS A 74 -4.70 7.03 4.79
CA CYS A 74 -5.35 8.23 4.26
C CYS A 74 -4.50 8.96 3.22
N GLN A 75 -3.19 9.07 3.46
CA GLN A 75 -2.25 9.73 2.54
C GLN A 75 -1.99 8.91 1.27
N ALA A 76 -1.93 7.58 1.39
CA ALA A 76 -1.68 6.67 0.27
C ALA A 76 -2.87 6.61 -0.70
N CYS A 77 -4.10 6.71 -0.21
CA CYS A 77 -5.33 6.62 -1.01
C CYS A 77 -5.35 7.54 -2.25
N PRO A 78 -5.27 8.88 -2.10
CA PRO A 78 -5.37 9.77 -3.25
C PRO A 78 -4.22 9.55 -4.24
N ARG A 79 -3.01 9.24 -3.75
CA ARG A 79 -1.84 8.96 -4.59
C ARG A 79 -2.01 7.68 -5.40
N PHE A 80 -2.57 6.63 -4.79
CA PHE A 80 -2.91 5.40 -5.49
C PHE A 80 -3.98 5.66 -6.56
N LEU A 81 -5.03 6.44 -6.25
CA LEU A 81 -6.08 6.77 -7.21
C LEU A 81 -5.52 7.49 -8.45
N THR A 82 -4.64 8.47 -8.25
CA THR A 82 -3.92 9.12 -9.36
C THR A 82 -3.09 8.11 -10.16
N ALA A 83 -2.36 7.22 -9.49
CA ALA A 83 -1.51 6.25 -10.17
C ALA A 83 -2.30 5.22 -11.01
N ILE A 84 -3.48 4.77 -10.55
CA ILE A 84 -4.32 3.87 -11.37
C ILE A 84 -5.02 4.59 -12.52
N GLU A 85 -5.31 5.88 -12.35
CA GLU A 85 -5.82 6.72 -13.44
C GLU A 85 -4.75 6.88 -14.54
N GLU A 86 -3.51 7.19 -14.16
CA GLU A 86 -2.36 7.25 -15.07
C GLU A 86 -2.05 5.90 -15.74
N ALA A 87 -2.26 4.79 -15.04
CA ALA A 87 -2.15 3.44 -15.59
C ALA A 87 -3.33 3.02 -16.49
N GLY A 88 -4.29 3.92 -16.74
CA GLY A 88 -5.40 3.68 -17.66
C GLY A 88 -6.44 2.69 -17.14
N TRP A 89 -6.62 2.58 -15.82
CA TRP A 89 -7.66 1.71 -15.27
C TRP A 89 -9.07 2.17 -15.69
N PRO A 90 -10.02 1.24 -15.85
CA PRO A 90 -11.42 1.56 -16.10
C PRO A 90 -12.02 2.52 -15.05
N GLN A 91 -12.75 3.54 -15.52
CA GLN A 91 -13.30 4.62 -14.67
C GLN A 91 -14.27 4.12 -13.59
N ASP A 92 -15.02 3.06 -13.87
CA ASP A 92 -15.87 2.36 -12.89
C ASP A 92 -15.05 1.77 -11.73
N ARG A 93 -13.88 1.17 -12.03
CA ARG A 93 -12.97 0.63 -11.00
C ARG A 93 -12.31 1.73 -10.17
N ILE A 94 -11.94 2.83 -10.80
CA ILE A 94 -11.37 4.00 -10.11
C ILE A 94 -12.42 4.57 -9.15
N ARG A 95 -13.65 4.81 -9.63
CA ARG A 95 -14.76 5.32 -8.82
C ARG A 95 -15.10 4.38 -7.66
N MET A 96 -15.21 3.07 -7.92
CA MET A 96 -15.48 2.07 -6.89
C MET A 96 -14.39 2.08 -5.80
N THR A 97 -13.12 2.09 -6.19
CA THR A 97 -11.98 2.13 -5.25
C THR A 97 -12.02 3.42 -4.41
N ALA A 98 -12.30 4.56 -5.03
CA ALA A 98 -12.40 5.84 -4.33
C ALA A 98 -13.56 5.84 -3.30
N LEU A 99 -14.73 5.32 -3.68
CA LEU A 99 -15.88 5.21 -2.79
C LEU A 99 -15.62 4.25 -1.62
N PHE A 100 -14.99 3.11 -1.91
CA PHE A 100 -14.58 2.14 -0.89
C PHE A 100 -13.72 2.79 0.20
N TRP A 101 -12.63 3.45 -0.19
CA TRP A 101 -11.73 4.10 0.77
C TRP A 101 -12.35 5.28 1.47
N ARG A 102 -13.14 6.11 0.76
CA ARG A 102 -13.91 7.19 1.40
C ARG A 102 -14.78 6.63 2.53
N ASN A 103 -15.53 5.57 2.25
CA ASN A 103 -16.46 5.00 3.22
C ASN A 103 -15.75 4.42 4.44
N LEU A 104 -14.54 3.86 4.29
CA LEU A 104 -13.71 3.44 5.43
C LEU A 104 -13.13 4.63 6.21
N GLN A 105 -12.67 5.67 5.53
CA GLN A 105 -12.07 6.85 6.18
C GLN A 105 -13.09 7.64 7.03
N VAL A 106 -14.36 7.64 6.63
CA VAL A 106 -15.45 8.32 7.37
C VAL A 106 -16.29 7.34 8.22
N HIS A 107 -15.89 6.08 8.30
CA HIS A 107 -16.65 5.07 9.06
C HIS A 107 -16.65 5.41 10.55
N SER A 108 -17.74 5.06 11.25
CA SER A 108 -17.89 5.32 12.70
C SER A 108 -16.74 4.76 13.54
N TYR A 109 -16.17 3.62 13.13
CA TYR A 109 -15.03 2.97 13.80
C TYR A 109 -13.77 3.84 13.83
N ARG A 110 -13.64 4.80 12.90
CA ARG A 110 -12.53 5.75 12.90
C ARG A 110 -12.54 6.64 14.14
N SER A 111 -13.73 7.00 14.63
CA SER A 111 -13.91 7.91 15.77
C SER A 111 -14.11 7.19 17.11
N LEU A 112 -14.14 5.86 17.13
CA LEU A 112 -14.22 5.09 18.37
C LEU A 112 -12.91 5.22 19.16
N ARG A 113 -13.03 5.23 20.50
CA ARG A 113 -11.87 5.25 21.41
C ARG A 113 -11.08 3.95 21.42
N ASP A 114 -11.71 2.85 21.00
CA ASP A 114 -11.09 1.54 20.91
C ASP A 114 -10.07 1.51 19.75
N PRO A 115 -8.75 1.36 20.03
CA PRO A 115 -7.73 1.33 18.98
C PRO A 115 -7.91 0.14 18.03
N LEU A 116 -8.55 -0.95 18.46
CA LEU A 116 -8.83 -2.11 17.59
C LEU A 116 -9.88 -1.78 16.51
N ALA A 117 -10.73 -0.79 16.74
CA ALA A 117 -11.74 -0.39 15.76
C ALA A 117 -11.10 0.15 14.47
N GLN A 118 -10.07 0.99 14.60
CA GLN A 118 -9.31 1.49 13.44
C GLN A 118 -8.50 0.40 12.77
N LYS A 119 -7.88 -0.49 13.55
CA LYS A 119 -7.16 -1.65 13.03
C LYS A 119 -8.10 -2.55 12.21
N THR A 120 -9.33 -2.75 12.68
CA THR A 120 -10.34 -3.55 11.97
C THR A 120 -10.63 -2.99 10.59
N LEU A 121 -10.75 -1.66 10.44
CA LEU A 121 -10.94 -1.03 9.13
C LEU A 121 -9.78 -1.33 8.15
N LEU A 122 -8.54 -1.29 8.64
CA LEU A 122 -7.35 -1.57 7.83
C LEU A 122 -7.22 -3.05 7.45
N VAL A 123 -7.55 -3.96 8.38
CA VAL A 123 -7.59 -5.40 8.09
C VAL A 123 -8.68 -5.70 7.07
N TYR A 124 -9.86 -5.11 7.23
CA TYR A 124 -11.00 -5.27 6.31
C TYR A 124 -10.63 -4.79 4.93
N GLN A 125 -10.06 -3.59 4.85
CA GLN A 125 -9.50 -3.07 3.62
C GLN A 125 -8.56 -4.04 2.92
N ALA A 126 -7.51 -4.46 3.63
CA ALA A 126 -6.43 -5.25 3.05
C ALA A 126 -7.00 -6.56 2.48
N GLU A 127 -7.92 -7.18 3.22
CA GLU A 127 -8.57 -8.42 2.81
C GLU A 127 -9.50 -8.21 1.61
N GLN A 128 -10.37 -7.19 1.63
CA GLN A 128 -11.28 -6.93 0.51
C GLN A 128 -10.52 -6.57 -0.77
N ARG A 129 -9.44 -5.79 -0.71
CA ARG A 129 -8.60 -5.48 -1.88
C ARG A 129 -7.98 -6.77 -2.45
N LYS A 130 -7.36 -7.59 -1.61
CA LYS A 130 -6.74 -8.87 -2.03
C LYS A 130 -7.78 -9.77 -2.69
N ARG A 131 -8.95 -9.96 -2.07
CA ARG A 131 -10.07 -10.75 -2.61
C ARG A 131 -10.60 -10.20 -3.93
N TRP A 132 -10.76 -8.88 -4.03
CA TRP A 132 -11.21 -8.22 -5.25
C TRP A 132 -10.26 -8.45 -6.42
N HIS A 133 -8.94 -8.33 -6.20
CA HIS A 133 -7.95 -8.60 -7.25
C HIS A 133 -7.92 -10.07 -7.68
N VAL A 134 -8.18 -11.02 -6.77
CA VAL A 134 -8.35 -12.44 -7.12
C VAL A 134 -9.61 -12.62 -7.98
N ALA A 135 -10.73 -12.03 -7.57
CA ALA A 135 -12.00 -12.09 -8.31
C ALA A 135 -11.89 -11.44 -9.70
N ALA A 136 -11.15 -10.32 -9.81
CA ALA A 136 -10.92 -9.61 -11.07
C ALA A 136 -10.18 -10.45 -12.13
N LYS A 137 -9.40 -11.45 -11.69
CA LYS A 137 -8.71 -12.41 -12.56
C LYS A 137 -9.52 -13.69 -12.83
N SER A 138 -10.67 -13.85 -12.18
CA SER A 138 -11.54 -15.01 -12.34
C SER A 138 -12.52 -14.83 -13.50
N SER A 139 -13.13 -15.92 -13.96
CA SER A 139 -14.14 -15.90 -15.01
C SER A 139 -15.46 -15.23 -14.61
N ILE A 140 -15.73 -15.13 -13.31
CA ILE A 140 -16.92 -14.47 -12.75
C ILE A 140 -16.75 -12.94 -12.77
N GLY A 141 -15.50 -12.48 -12.69
CA GLY A 141 -15.15 -11.07 -12.60
C GLY A 141 -15.27 -10.49 -11.19
N PRO A 142 -14.86 -9.22 -11.02
CA PRO A 142 -14.87 -8.56 -9.72
C PRO A 142 -16.29 -8.14 -9.32
N TYR A 143 -16.52 -8.04 -8.01
CA TYR A 143 -17.73 -7.46 -7.42
C TYR A 143 -17.49 -6.02 -6.94
N ASP A 144 -18.56 -5.29 -6.69
CA ASP A 144 -18.48 -3.93 -6.15
C ASP A 144 -18.09 -3.96 -4.66
N ILE A 145 -16.94 -3.40 -4.32
CA ILE A 145 -16.44 -3.27 -2.95
C ILE A 145 -16.70 -1.89 -2.34
N SER A 146 -17.33 -0.96 -3.05
CA SER A 146 -17.56 0.40 -2.58
C SER A 146 -18.45 0.46 -1.33
N VAL A 147 -19.32 -0.53 -1.15
CA VAL A 147 -20.19 -0.67 0.01
C VAL A 147 -19.47 -1.50 1.09
N VAL A 148 -19.33 -0.92 2.28
CA VAL A 148 -18.77 -1.63 3.44
C VAL A 148 -19.80 -2.67 3.92
N ASN A 149 -19.37 -3.92 4.00
CA ASN A 149 -20.21 -4.99 4.52
C ASN A 149 -20.08 -5.02 6.04
N GLU A 150 -21.02 -4.36 6.72
CA GLU A 150 -21.02 -4.22 8.18
C GLU A 150 -20.95 -5.57 8.90
N LYS A 151 -21.64 -6.60 8.40
CA LYS A 151 -21.60 -7.94 9.00
C LYS A 151 -20.20 -8.55 8.95
N VAL A 152 -19.50 -8.41 7.83
CA VAL A 152 -18.12 -8.90 7.69
C VAL A 152 -17.17 -8.06 8.53
N LEU A 153 -17.38 -6.74 8.61
CA LEU A 153 -16.57 -5.85 9.43
C LEU A 153 -16.70 -6.16 10.93
N GLU A 154 -17.92 -6.42 11.41
CA GLU A 154 -18.21 -6.83 12.78
C GLU A 154 -17.59 -8.20 13.12
N ASP A 155 -17.74 -9.20 12.24
CA ASP A 155 -17.09 -10.51 12.40
C ASP A 155 -15.57 -10.35 12.48
N MET A 156 -14.99 -9.52 11.61
CA MET A 156 -13.57 -9.28 11.59
C MET A 156 -13.07 -8.62 12.88
N ARG A 157 -13.84 -7.70 13.48
CA ARG A 157 -13.49 -7.09 14.75
C ARG A 157 -13.30 -8.11 15.87
N SER A 158 -14.04 -9.22 15.84
CA SER A 158 -13.90 -10.28 16.84
C SER A 158 -12.61 -11.11 16.70
N ARG A 159 -11.89 -10.94 15.58
CA ARG A 159 -10.70 -11.71 15.17
C ARG A 159 -9.40 -10.89 15.15
N VAL A 160 -9.51 -9.58 15.36
CA VAL A 160 -8.40 -8.59 15.40
C VAL A 160 -8.01 -8.34 16.84
#